data_AF-A0A226D2E3-F1
#
_entry.id   AF-A0A226D2E3-F1
#
_cell.length_a   1.000
_cell.length_b   1.000
_cell.length_c   1.000
_cell.angle_alpha   90.00
_cell.angle_beta   90.00
_cell.angle_gamma   90.00
#
_symmetry.space_group_name_H-M   'P 1'
#
loop_
_entity.id
_entity.type
_entity.pdbx_description
1 polymer ?
#
loop_
_entity_poly.entity_id
_entity_poly.type
_entity_poly.pdbx_seq_one_letter_code
_entity_poly.pdbx_strand_id
1 'polypeptide(L)'
;MGRVPGVTRTQTRPGRGPEFRNGPGPETRVFLSNITFNAGASKYPPPYFDHILTNNPNTAIVLNPVYANLTLSILDMAANPLTNIRRKSGWASVSFLPSVPGDSKRKYFMMQRKIVYIFNPTFIFQHTDNPWDSSSYQDYSYHNGISKLILFNVNYPDDIFIPCIPCLYSVRIKLRSTPLPKMESVWWTKNINLLQKKVLYNKRVNVKHINCEVYHVRQMSSKDCKIVHLSQSLNFSIAGVPHTFEVYVSMLGTDTYNAKHGFMMPYSVKYNSVQFSIITQYPSGLESMAAFLQPFSPPVWGVLLLGCMTICLVVQVTKEDMTLIEVTFDMINIVALLLGQGDSSRICHNRRTIAAPIVAVWLLCGCYVIMENLYTGEIFSYLSAIKPPHVPETLSQLVDSDIPIITTSSYLGYGSSGSILTSNTIPQYIKFYQDRNKSVELLVKLKRRLTFVHAVGSIPNVVEFLSSTLASKSLAHFNTSIDPRQTYAIMDDHHIFEPTSTLLRINGSRSVLNGKDATPFVSLWCDLRFRNWLSPLLDRKLGQLEVSGMAGRWDELQRVTNVQLILRLIRDPAYKRYSKGFRPNRESAKEVPIQLKAKLSNS
;
A
#
# COMPACT_ATOMS: atom_id res chain seq x y z
N MET A 1 6.31 -41.86 2.43
CA MET A 1 5.12 -42.00 1.56
C MET A 1 3.88 -41.65 2.38
N GLY A 2 3.29 -40.47 2.16
CA GLY A 2 2.08 -40.03 2.87
C GLY A 2 1.29 -39.10 1.98
N ARG A 3 0.13 -39.56 1.49
CA ARG A 3 -0.80 -38.76 0.68
C ARG A 3 -1.57 -37.82 1.60
N VAL A 4 -1.41 -36.53 1.39
CA VAL A 4 -2.25 -35.47 1.97
C VAL A 4 -3.57 -35.42 1.17
N PRO A 5 -4.76 -35.32 1.80
CA PRO A 5 -6.01 -35.23 1.08
C PRO A 5 -6.16 -33.85 0.42
N GLY A 6 -6.50 -33.85 -0.87
CA GLY A 6 -6.78 -32.65 -1.64
C GLY A 6 -8.05 -31.96 -1.16
N VAL A 7 -7.91 -30.71 -0.73
CA VAL A 7 -9.02 -29.80 -0.44
C VAL A 7 -9.68 -29.42 -1.77
N THR A 8 -10.88 -29.97 -2.01
CA THR A 8 -11.73 -29.62 -3.15
C THR A 8 -12.41 -28.28 -2.87
N ARG A 9 -12.01 -27.25 -3.60
CA ARG A 9 -12.60 -25.91 -3.51
C ARG A 9 -13.87 -25.87 -4.37
N THR A 10 -15.02 -26.04 -3.74
CA THR A 10 -16.33 -25.89 -4.38
C THR A 10 -16.54 -24.44 -4.80
N GLN A 11 -16.47 -24.18 -6.11
CA GLN A 11 -16.90 -22.92 -6.71
C GLN A 11 -18.44 -22.87 -6.67
N THR A 12 -18.99 -22.17 -5.70
CA THR A 12 -20.40 -21.77 -5.69
C THR A 12 -20.62 -20.74 -6.80
N ARG A 13 -21.38 -21.15 -7.84
CA ARG A 13 -21.93 -20.24 -8.85
C ARG A 13 -22.80 -19.17 -8.16
N PRO A 14 -22.69 -17.88 -8.53
CA PRO A 14 -23.64 -16.89 -8.07
C PRO A 14 -25.01 -17.18 -8.71
N GLY A 15 -26.02 -17.36 -7.87
CA GLY A 15 -27.40 -17.56 -8.31
C GLY A 15 -27.89 -16.38 -9.16
N ARG A 16 -28.56 -16.69 -10.28
CA ARG A 16 -29.34 -15.71 -11.03
C ARG A 16 -30.47 -15.22 -10.13
N GLY A 17 -30.40 -13.96 -9.72
CA GLY A 17 -31.53 -13.24 -9.15
C GLY A 17 -32.63 -13.01 -10.20
N PRO A 18 -33.88 -12.77 -9.76
CA PRO A 18 -35.02 -12.63 -10.65
C PRO A 18 -34.89 -11.39 -11.54
N GLU A 19 -35.12 -11.60 -12.83
CA GLU A 19 -35.11 -10.59 -13.88
C GLU A 19 -36.36 -9.71 -13.76
N PHE A 20 -36.25 -8.60 -13.02
CA PHE A 20 -37.30 -7.57 -12.97
C PHE A 20 -37.30 -6.78 -14.29
N ARG A 21 -38.17 -7.18 -15.23
CA ARG A 21 -38.60 -6.33 -16.35
C ARG A 21 -39.61 -5.30 -15.85
N ASN A 22 -39.13 -4.15 -15.42
CA ASN A 22 -39.91 -2.91 -15.41
C ASN A 22 -39.07 -1.84 -16.11
N GLY A 23 -39.31 -1.67 -17.41
CA GLY A 23 -38.71 -0.57 -18.17
C GLY A 23 -39.41 0.73 -17.82
N PRO A 24 -38.72 1.76 -17.29
CA PRO A 24 -39.29 3.08 -17.21
C PRO A 24 -39.26 3.70 -18.61
N GLY A 25 -40.37 4.29 -19.06
CA GLY A 25 -40.36 5.16 -20.23
C GLY A 25 -39.36 6.32 -20.04
N PRO A 26 -38.83 6.91 -21.12
CA PRO A 26 -37.85 7.98 -21.05
C PRO A 26 -38.53 9.28 -20.61
N GLU A 27 -38.82 9.43 -19.32
CA GLU A 27 -39.16 10.73 -18.74
C GLU A 27 -37.87 11.50 -18.45
N THR A 28 -37.64 12.58 -19.20
CA THR A 28 -36.61 13.58 -18.93
C THR A 28 -36.94 14.29 -17.61
N ARG A 29 -36.39 13.81 -16.48
CA ARG A 29 -36.54 14.49 -15.19
C ARG A 29 -35.57 15.66 -15.08
N VAL A 30 -36.06 16.87 -15.36
CA VAL A 30 -35.35 18.11 -15.02
C VAL A 30 -35.61 18.42 -13.55
N PHE A 31 -34.59 18.29 -12.71
CA PHE A 31 -34.67 18.74 -11.32
C PHE A 31 -34.34 20.22 -11.27
N LEU A 32 -35.39 21.05 -11.28
CA LEU A 32 -35.29 22.47 -10.94
C LEU A 32 -35.32 22.58 -9.42
N SER A 33 -34.20 22.92 -8.79
CA SER A 33 -34.21 23.33 -7.38
C SER A 33 -34.91 24.69 -7.29
N ASN A 34 -36.09 24.77 -6.65
CA ASN A 34 -36.93 25.96 -6.45
C ASN A 34 -36.22 27.31 -6.74
N ILE A 35 -36.44 27.84 -7.94
CA ILE A 35 -35.89 29.11 -8.41
C ILE A 35 -36.98 30.17 -8.31
N THR A 36 -36.79 31.20 -7.49
CA THR A 36 -37.59 32.43 -7.53
C THR A 36 -36.78 33.52 -8.23
N PHE A 37 -37.32 34.04 -9.34
CA PHE A 37 -36.73 35.14 -10.09
C PHE A 37 -37.06 36.47 -9.38
N ASN A 38 -36.10 37.07 -8.70
CA ASN A 38 -36.30 38.37 -8.08
C ASN A 38 -36.18 39.50 -9.11
N ALA A 39 -37.15 40.42 -9.09
CA ALA A 39 -37.45 41.38 -10.13
C ALA A 39 -36.31 42.40 -10.37
N GLY A 40 -35.73 42.39 -11.57
CA GLY A 40 -34.76 43.40 -12.02
C GLY A 40 -33.88 42.95 -13.20
N ALA A 41 -33.71 41.65 -13.41
CA ALA A 41 -33.01 41.07 -14.55
C ALA A 41 -33.99 40.26 -15.42
N SER A 42 -33.87 40.40 -16.75
CA SER A 42 -34.59 39.66 -17.82
C SER A 42 -35.55 38.55 -17.34
N LYS A 43 -36.87 38.73 -17.55
CA LYS A 43 -37.90 37.70 -17.31
C LYS A 43 -37.70 36.43 -18.13
N TYR A 44 -36.83 36.44 -19.14
CA TYR A 44 -36.58 35.32 -20.01
C TYR A 44 -35.40 34.48 -19.51
N PRO A 45 -35.52 33.14 -19.53
CA PRO A 45 -34.37 32.27 -19.28
C PRO A 45 -33.23 32.63 -20.23
N PRO A 46 -31.96 32.33 -19.88
CA PRO A 46 -30.86 32.52 -20.81
C PRO A 46 -31.22 31.91 -22.17
N PRO A 47 -31.01 32.60 -23.30
CA PRO A 47 -31.54 32.19 -24.62
C PRO A 47 -31.07 30.80 -25.07
N TYR A 48 -30.06 30.25 -24.40
CA TYR A 48 -29.45 28.96 -24.67
C TYR A 48 -30.03 27.82 -23.83
N PHE A 49 -30.83 28.13 -22.82
CA PHE A 49 -31.39 27.16 -21.89
C PHE A 49 -32.26 26.12 -22.61
N ASP A 50 -33.21 26.60 -23.42
CA ASP A 50 -34.13 25.74 -24.15
C ASP A 50 -33.39 24.89 -25.19
N HIS A 51 -32.34 25.44 -25.82
CA HIS A 51 -31.50 24.69 -26.75
C HIS A 51 -30.75 23.55 -26.07
N ILE A 52 -30.20 23.77 -24.86
CA ILE A 52 -29.51 22.70 -24.13
C ILE A 52 -30.48 21.58 -23.76
N LEU A 53 -31.69 21.91 -23.30
CA LEU A 53 -32.71 20.90 -22.97
C LEU A 53 -33.17 20.14 -24.22
N THR A 54 -33.51 20.86 -25.29
CA THR A 54 -34.02 20.28 -26.55
C THR A 54 -33.00 19.37 -27.21
N ASN A 55 -31.71 19.74 -27.19
CA ASN A 55 -30.64 18.95 -27.80
C ASN A 55 -30.18 17.76 -26.96
N ASN A 56 -30.67 17.62 -25.72
CA ASN A 56 -30.24 16.56 -24.80
C ASN A 56 -31.43 15.88 -24.12
N PRO A 57 -32.42 15.38 -24.88
CA PRO A 57 -33.67 14.86 -24.30
C PRO A 57 -33.44 13.66 -23.37
N ASN A 58 -32.37 12.88 -23.60
CA ASN A 58 -32.05 11.68 -22.84
C ASN A 58 -31.00 11.90 -21.74
N THR A 59 -30.52 13.13 -21.56
CA THR A 59 -29.50 13.45 -20.55
C THR A 59 -30.18 14.11 -19.36
N ALA A 60 -30.07 13.52 -18.18
CA ALA A 60 -30.52 14.20 -16.97
C ALA A 60 -29.62 15.42 -16.71
N ILE A 61 -30.21 16.62 -16.74
CA ILE A 61 -29.50 17.88 -16.56
C ILE A 61 -29.86 18.50 -15.21
N VAL A 62 -28.83 18.85 -14.43
CA VAL A 62 -28.98 19.65 -13.20
C VAL A 62 -28.55 21.07 -13.50
N LEU A 63 -29.48 22.00 -13.36
CA LEU A 63 -29.26 23.41 -13.63
C LEU A 63 -28.94 24.12 -12.31
N ASN A 64 -27.75 24.72 -12.22
CA ASN A 64 -27.43 25.61 -11.09
C ASN A 64 -27.42 27.05 -11.62
N PRO A 65 -28.54 27.78 -11.53
CA PRO A 65 -28.57 29.19 -11.91
C PRO A 65 -27.68 29.98 -10.96
N VAL A 66 -26.87 30.88 -11.50
CA VAL A 66 -26.00 31.75 -10.70
C VAL A 66 -26.41 33.18 -10.96
N TYR A 67 -27.00 33.81 -9.94
CA TYR A 67 -27.35 35.21 -9.98
C TYR A 67 -26.20 36.02 -9.37
N ALA A 68 -25.53 36.82 -10.19
CA ALA A 68 -24.52 37.76 -9.74
C ALA A 68 -25.15 39.16 -9.67
N ASN A 69 -25.29 39.72 -8.47
CA ASN A 69 -25.59 41.15 -8.31
C ASN A 69 -24.30 41.97 -8.54
N LEU A 70 -24.43 43.23 -8.97
CA LEU A 70 -23.35 44.20 -9.21
C LEU A 70 -22.35 44.33 -8.05
N THR A 71 -22.79 44.06 -6.81
CA THR A 71 -21.97 44.06 -5.59
C THR A 71 -21.07 42.81 -5.43
N LEU A 72 -21.04 41.86 -6.38
CA LEU A 72 -20.25 40.61 -6.33
C LEU A 72 -20.55 39.69 -5.13
N SER A 73 -21.54 40.03 -4.32
CA SER A 73 -22.22 39.10 -3.43
C SER A 73 -23.04 38.15 -4.30
N ILE A 74 -22.49 36.97 -4.54
CA ILE A 74 -23.34 35.82 -4.93
C ILE A 74 -24.26 35.66 -3.72
N LEU A 75 -25.54 35.99 -3.90
CA LEU A 75 -26.53 35.90 -2.85
C LEU A 75 -26.43 34.51 -2.22
N ASP A 76 -26.32 34.49 -0.88
CA ASP A 76 -26.15 33.35 0.02
C ASP A 76 -27.37 32.40 0.01
N MET A 77 -27.89 32.04 -1.17
CA MET A 77 -29.14 31.29 -1.35
C MET A 77 -29.04 29.80 -0.99
N ALA A 78 -28.04 29.38 -0.25
CA ALA A 78 -28.16 28.16 0.54
C ALA A 78 -27.27 28.29 1.77
N ALA A 79 -27.88 28.52 2.93
CA ALA A 79 -27.28 28.14 4.19
C ALA A 79 -26.91 26.64 4.08
N ASN A 80 -25.61 26.34 3.92
CA ASN A 80 -25.02 25.00 3.82
C ASN A 80 -25.43 24.10 2.62
N PRO A 81 -24.87 24.29 1.41
CA PRO A 81 -24.91 23.29 0.33
C PRO A 81 -24.02 22.05 0.60
N LEU A 82 -23.44 21.93 1.81
CA LEU A 82 -22.66 20.76 2.24
C LEU A 82 -23.51 19.49 2.39
N THR A 83 -24.84 19.57 2.31
CA THR A 83 -25.68 18.37 2.15
C THR A 83 -25.49 17.82 0.74
N ASN A 84 -24.52 16.90 0.63
CA ASN A 84 -24.22 16.04 -0.51
C ASN A 84 -25.45 15.72 -1.36
N ILE A 85 -25.72 16.52 -2.40
CA ILE A 85 -26.43 16.00 -3.57
C ILE A 85 -25.44 15.02 -4.19
N ARG A 86 -25.55 13.75 -3.77
CA ARG A 86 -24.77 12.63 -4.27
C ARG A 86 -25.12 12.49 -5.75
N ARG A 87 -24.39 13.20 -6.60
CA ARG A 87 -24.60 13.18 -8.05
C ARG A 87 -24.54 11.73 -8.50
N LYS A 88 -25.65 11.22 -9.03
CA LYS A 88 -25.63 9.94 -9.73
C LYS A 88 -24.71 10.10 -10.93
N SER A 89 -23.79 9.14 -11.10
CA SER A 89 -22.93 9.07 -12.28
C SER A 89 -23.80 9.13 -13.54
N GLY A 90 -23.60 10.15 -14.39
CA GLY A 90 -24.34 10.33 -15.64
C GLY A 90 -25.14 11.61 -15.76
N TRP A 91 -25.31 12.40 -14.69
CA TRP A 91 -26.01 13.68 -14.77
C TRP A 91 -25.06 14.79 -15.25
N ALA A 92 -25.49 15.55 -16.27
CA ALA A 92 -24.76 16.74 -16.72
C ALA A 92 -25.19 17.93 -15.85
N SER A 93 -24.25 18.54 -15.11
CA SER A 93 -24.55 19.76 -14.36
C SER A 93 -24.12 20.99 -15.16
N VAL A 94 -25.02 21.96 -15.29
CA VAL A 94 -24.80 23.17 -16.11
C VAL A 94 -25.03 24.40 -15.24
N SER A 95 -24.08 25.34 -15.28
CA SER A 95 -24.22 26.65 -14.68
C SER A 95 -24.09 27.73 -15.74
N PHE A 96 -24.93 28.76 -15.64
CA PHE A 96 -24.87 29.93 -16.50
C PHE A 96 -24.29 31.11 -15.71
N LEU A 97 -23.28 31.75 -16.28
CA LEU A 97 -22.67 32.96 -15.78
C LEU A 97 -23.09 34.13 -16.70
N PRO A 98 -23.85 35.11 -16.17
CA PRO A 98 -24.30 36.26 -16.97
C PRO A 98 -23.13 37.20 -17.31
N SER A 99 -23.40 38.19 -18.19
CA SER A 99 -22.43 39.24 -18.50
C SER A 99 -22.03 39.98 -17.24
N VAL A 100 -20.75 40.35 -17.13
CA VAL A 100 -20.28 41.14 -16.01
C VAL A 100 -20.01 42.57 -16.47
N PRO A 101 -20.74 43.58 -15.95
CA PRO A 101 -20.51 44.96 -16.32
C PRO A 101 -19.04 45.39 -16.11
N GLY A 102 -18.44 45.91 -17.19
CA GLY A 102 -17.06 46.37 -17.22
C GLY A 102 -16.00 45.28 -17.39
N ASP A 103 -16.38 44.07 -17.85
CA ASP A 103 -15.55 43.00 -18.45
C ASP A 103 -14.13 42.78 -17.88
N SER A 104 -13.93 43.08 -16.59
CA SER A 104 -12.61 42.94 -16.01
C SER A 104 -12.32 41.45 -15.80
N LYS A 105 -11.26 40.95 -16.44
CA LYS A 105 -10.64 39.62 -16.22
C LYS A 105 -10.79 39.08 -14.79
N ARG A 106 -10.50 39.93 -13.79
CA ARG A 106 -10.56 39.58 -12.36
C ARG A 106 -11.95 39.18 -11.89
N LYS A 107 -13.02 39.80 -12.39
CA LYS A 107 -14.40 39.48 -11.99
C LYS A 107 -14.84 38.12 -12.53
N TYR A 108 -14.58 37.84 -13.81
CA TYR A 108 -14.86 36.51 -14.40
C TYR A 108 -14.14 35.41 -13.63
N PHE A 109 -12.85 35.60 -13.34
CA PHE A 109 -12.09 34.65 -12.54
C PHE A 109 -12.72 34.43 -11.15
N MET A 110 -13.06 35.49 -10.42
CA MET A 110 -13.66 35.35 -9.09
C MET A 110 -15.02 34.66 -9.12
N MET A 111 -15.86 34.94 -10.12
CA MET A 111 -17.16 34.30 -10.27
C MET A 111 -17.03 32.82 -10.66
N GLN A 112 -16.22 32.51 -11.68
CA GLN A 112 -15.89 31.13 -12.07
C GLN A 112 -15.38 30.33 -10.87
N ARG A 113 -14.46 30.90 -10.08
CA ARG A 113 -13.90 30.27 -8.87
C ARG A 113 -14.97 29.96 -7.84
N LYS A 114 -15.90 30.90 -7.58
CA LYS A 114 -17.02 30.67 -6.65
C LYS A 114 -17.99 29.61 -7.18
N ILE A 115 -18.33 29.62 -8.47
CA ILE A 115 -19.19 28.60 -9.10
C ILE A 115 -18.56 27.21 -9.00
N VAL A 116 -17.27 27.11 -9.32
CA VAL A 116 -16.49 25.88 -9.20
C VAL A 116 -16.43 25.40 -7.75
N TYR A 117 -16.23 26.31 -6.80
CA TYR A 117 -16.14 25.97 -5.38
C TYR A 117 -17.48 25.47 -4.81
N ILE A 118 -18.58 26.16 -5.13
CA ILE A 118 -19.92 25.88 -4.59
C ILE A 118 -20.57 24.71 -5.33
N PHE A 119 -20.59 24.78 -6.66
CA PHE A 119 -21.34 23.84 -7.50
C PHE A 119 -20.43 22.84 -8.21
N ASN A 120 -19.23 23.22 -8.66
CA ASN A 120 -18.37 22.39 -9.51
C ASN A 120 -19.16 21.71 -10.67
N PRO A 121 -19.87 22.47 -11.53
CA PRO A 121 -20.73 21.91 -12.57
C PRO A 121 -19.91 21.17 -13.64
N THR A 122 -20.55 20.39 -14.50
CA THR A 122 -19.89 19.77 -15.66
C THR A 122 -19.55 20.81 -16.72
N PHE A 123 -20.44 21.78 -16.94
CA PHE A 123 -20.28 22.89 -17.88
C PHE A 123 -20.58 24.23 -17.21
N ILE A 124 -19.76 25.24 -17.52
CA ILE A 124 -20.01 26.64 -17.20
C ILE A 124 -20.24 27.35 -18.53
N PHE A 125 -21.47 27.81 -18.76
CA PHE A 125 -21.79 28.67 -19.89
C PHE A 125 -21.62 30.12 -19.44
N GLN A 126 -20.61 30.80 -19.97
CA GLN A 126 -20.30 32.18 -19.63
C GLN A 126 -20.64 33.11 -20.79
N HIS A 127 -21.44 34.13 -20.50
CA HIS A 127 -21.61 35.24 -21.42
C HIS A 127 -20.34 36.10 -21.49
N THR A 128 -19.99 36.55 -22.68
CA THR A 128 -18.96 37.58 -22.90
C THR A 128 -19.28 38.35 -24.17
N ASP A 129 -19.10 39.68 -24.12
CA ASP A 129 -19.33 40.55 -25.28
C ASP A 129 -18.28 40.31 -26.37
N ASN A 130 -17.10 39.79 -26.01
CA ASN A 130 -16.05 39.42 -26.92
C ASN A 130 -15.52 37.99 -26.64
N PRO A 131 -16.17 36.95 -27.19
CA PRO A 131 -15.79 35.56 -26.94
C PRO A 131 -14.42 35.17 -27.49
N TRP A 132 -13.87 35.98 -28.39
CA TRP A 132 -12.55 35.81 -28.98
C TRP A 132 -11.42 36.32 -28.09
N ASP A 133 -11.74 37.24 -27.17
CA ASP A 133 -10.76 37.81 -26.26
C ASP A 133 -10.44 36.82 -25.13
N SER A 134 -9.20 36.34 -25.17
CA SER A 134 -8.64 35.46 -24.15
C SER A 134 -8.64 36.08 -22.75
N SER A 135 -8.74 37.40 -22.62
CA SER A 135 -8.81 38.07 -21.32
C SER A 135 -9.93 37.53 -20.42
N SER A 136 -11.03 37.06 -21.02
CA SER A 136 -12.20 36.52 -20.34
C SER A 136 -12.02 35.11 -19.76
N TYR A 137 -10.99 34.36 -20.20
CA TYR A 137 -10.74 32.96 -19.79
C TYR A 137 -9.28 32.56 -19.61
N GLN A 138 -8.31 33.44 -19.80
CA GLN A 138 -6.88 33.09 -19.72
C GLN A 138 -6.45 32.57 -18.33
N ASP A 139 -7.13 33.00 -17.27
CA ASP A 139 -6.87 32.52 -15.90
C ASP A 139 -7.64 31.23 -15.57
N TYR A 140 -8.41 30.68 -16.51
CA TYR A 140 -9.24 29.52 -16.24
C TYR A 140 -8.43 28.27 -15.88
N SER A 141 -7.16 28.21 -16.30
CA SER A 141 -6.21 27.16 -15.93
C SER A 141 -5.92 27.09 -14.42
N TYR A 142 -6.14 28.19 -13.69
CA TYR A 142 -5.92 28.27 -12.24
C TYR A 142 -7.13 27.85 -11.41
N HIS A 143 -8.26 27.46 -12.03
CA HIS A 143 -9.44 27.05 -11.30
C HIS A 143 -9.34 25.63 -10.75
N ASN A 144 -9.83 25.49 -9.51
CA ASN A 144 -9.84 24.21 -8.81
C ASN A 144 -11.10 23.35 -9.10
N GLY A 145 -11.45 23.17 -10.38
CA GLY A 145 -12.72 22.56 -10.81
C GLY A 145 -12.61 21.74 -12.08
N ILE A 146 -13.51 20.77 -12.25
CA ILE A 146 -13.54 19.89 -13.46
C ILE A 146 -14.42 20.46 -14.58
N SER A 147 -14.97 21.65 -14.38
CA SER A 147 -15.94 22.25 -15.29
C SER A 147 -15.31 22.58 -16.65
N LYS A 148 -16.09 22.42 -17.72
CA LYS A 148 -15.74 22.85 -19.08
C LYS A 148 -16.33 24.23 -19.32
N LEU A 149 -15.51 25.19 -19.75
CA LEU A 149 -15.95 26.57 -19.96
C LEU A 149 -16.48 26.74 -21.39
N ILE A 150 -17.76 27.02 -21.56
CA ILE A 150 -18.36 27.34 -22.85
C ILE A 150 -18.68 28.82 -22.86
N LEU A 151 -18.15 29.56 -23.83
CA LEU A 151 -18.47 30.98 -23.97
C LEU A 151 -19.65 31.14 -24.91
N PHE A 152 -20.49 32.14 -24.66
CA PHE A 152 -21.57 32.53 -25.54
C PHE A 152 -21.69 34.05 -25.57
N ASN A 153 -22.37 34.58 -26.58
CA ASN A 153 -22.55 36.01 -26.77
C ASN A 153 -23.97 36.25 -27.29
N VAL A 154 -24.74 37.10 -26.61
CA VAL A 154 -26.14 37.39 -26.97
C VAL A 154 -26.31 37.92 -28.40
N ASN A 155 -25.29 38.56 -28.96
CA ASN A 155 -25.28 39.05 -30.35
C ASN A 155 -25.10 37.90 -31.37
N TYR A 156 -24.68 36.72 -30.92
CA TYR A 156 -24.52 35.50 -31.72
C TYR A 156 -25.30 34.34 -31.07
N PRO A 157 -26.65 34.40 -31.06
CA PRO A 157 -27.50 33.44 -30.34
C PRO A 157 -27.44 32.01 -30.89
N ASP A 158 -26.96 31.83 -32.12
CA ASP A 158 -26.85 30.51 -32.75
C ASP A 158 -25.46 29.88 -32.59
N ASP A 159 -24.53 30.57 -31.94
CA ASP A 159 -23.15 30.17 -31.78
C ASP A 159 -22.74 30.05 -30.32
N ILE A 160 -21.86 29.09 -30.08
CA ILE A 160 -21.07 28.98 -28.85
C ILE A 160 -19.60 28.96 -29.22
N PHE A 161 -18.76 29.34 -28.27
CA PHE A 161 -17.33 29.40 -28.44
C PHE A 161 -16.66 28.52 -27.40
N ILE A 162 -15.85 27.58 -27.87
CA ILE A 162 -15.06 26.68 -27.03
C ILE A 162 -13.64 27.25 -26.93
N PRO A 163 -13.28 27.89 -25.80
CA PRO A 163 -11.90 28.33 -25.59
C PRO A 163 -10.92 27.16 -25.58
N CYS A 164 -9.81 27.32 -26.30
CA CYS A 164 -8.59 26.56 -26.09
C CYS A 164 -7.80 27.24 -24.97
N ILE A 165 -7.88 26.70 -23.75
CA ILE A 165 -7.20 27.23 -22.56
C ILE A 165 -5.68 27.33 -22.78
N PRO A 166 -5.00 26.30 -23.32
CA PRO A 166 -3.57 26.41 -23.62
C PRO A 166 -3.23 27.40 -24.74
N CYS A 167 -4.13 27.57 -25.72
CA CYS A 167 -3.86 28.34 -26.94
C CYS A 167 -4.19 29.84 -26.81
N LEU A 168 -5.04 30.23 -25.85
CA LEU A 168 -5.56 31.59 -25.72
C LEU A 168 -6.35 32.07 -26.96
N TYR A 169 -7.07 31.17 -27.64
CA TYR A 169 -8.09 31.51 -28.66
C TYR A 169 -9.32 30.61 -28.51
N SER A 170 -10.46 30.99 -29.08
CA SER A 170 -11.71 30.22 -29.02
C SER A 170 -12.17 29.73 -30.39
N VAL A 171 -12.85 28.58 -30.41
CA VAL A 171 -13.41 27.99 -31.64
C VAL A 171 -14.92 28.14 -31.64
N ARG A 172 -15.44 28.77 -32.69
CA ARG A 172 -16.89 28.94 -32.92
C ARG A 172 -17.54 27.64 -33.37
N ILE A 173 -18.68 27.30 -32.78
CA ILE A 173 -19.47 26.11 -33.08
C ILE A 173 -20.94 26.51 -33.09
N LYS A 174 -21.71 25.99 -34.06
CA LYS A 174 -23.15 26.23 -34.11
C LYS A 174 -23.86 25.47 -32.99
N LEU A 175 -24.61 26.18 -32.16
CA LEU A 175 -25.28 25.64 -30.98
C LEU A 175 -26.48 24.76 -31.33
N ARG A 176 -27.31 25.19 -32.29
CA ARG A 176 -28.62 24.57 -32.60
C ARG A 176 -28.56 23.07 -32.86
N SER A 177 -27.40 22.52 -33.24
CA SER A 177 -27.22 21.12 -33.61
C SER A 177 -26.20 20.35 -32.75
N THR A 178 -25.76 20.91 -31.63
CA THR A 178 -24.65 20.32 -30.86
C THR A 178 -25.12 19.87 -29.47
N PRO A 179 -25.31 18.56 -29.23
CA PRO A 179 -25.61 18.05 -27.90
C PRO A 179 -24.39 18.15 -26.96
N LEU A 180 -24.60 18.11 -25.64
CA LEU A 180 -23.53 18.26 -24.64
C LEU A 180 -22.37 17.27 -24.82
N PRO A 181 -22.59 15.97 -25.14
CA PRO A 181 -21.49 15.04 -25.42
C PRO A 181 -20.63 15.47 -26.63
N LYS A 182 -21.24 16.07 -27.65
CA LYS A 182 -20.52 16.59 -28.82
C LYS A 182 -19.71 17.84 -28.45
N MET A 183 -20.28 18.73 -27.63
CA MET A 183 -19.52 19.88 -27.08
C MET A 183 -18.33 19.41 -26.25
N GLU A 184 -18.51 18.39 -25.41
CA GLU A 184 -17.43 17.78 -24.62
C GLU A 184 -16.34 17.19 -25.51
N SER A 185 -16.71 16.48 -26.58
CA SER A 185 -15.75 15.96 -27.55
C SER A 185 -14.90 17.10 -28.14
N VAL A 186 -15.55 18.16 -28.64
CA VAL A 186 -14.83 19.31 -29.21
C VAL A 186 -13.96 20.02 -28.16
N TRP A 187 -14.47 20.17 -26.93
CA TRP A 187 -13.71 20.71 -25.81
C TRP A 187 -12.41 19.95 -25.57
N TRP A 188 -12.49 18.62 -25.51
CA TRP A 188 -11.32 17.76 -25.33
C TRP A 188 -10.37 17.82 -26.52
N THR A 189 -10.87 17.75 -27.76
CA THR A 189 -10.03 17.85 -28.96
C THR A 189 -9.20 19.13 -28.96
N LYS A 190 -9.74 20.25 -28.46
CA LYS A 190 -9.02 21.53 -28.41
C LYS A 190 -8.07 21.65 -27.22
N ASN A 191 -8.33 20.98 -26.11
CA ASN A 191 -7.59 21.19 -24.86
C ASN A 191 -6.68 20.01 -24.44
N ILE A 192 -6.75 18.84 -25.09
CA ILE A 192 -6.03 17.61 -24.69
C ILE A 192 -4.51 17.66 -24.92
N ASN A 193 -4.06 18.28 -26.01
CA ASN A 193 -2.67 18.19 -26.48
C ASN A 193 -1.72 19.15 -25.76
N LEU A 194 -2.24 20.05 -24.90
CA LEU A 194 -1.53 21.10 -24.15
C LEU A 194 -0.48 21.94 -24.92
N LEU A 195 -0.31 21.72 -26.22
CA LEU A 195 0.55 22.41 -27.19
C LEU A 195 1.95 22.74 -26.66
N GLN A 196 2.63 21.75 -26.06
CA GLN A 196 3.98 21.89 -25.50
C GLN A 196 4.11 22.96 -24.41
N LYS A 197 2.99 23.45 -23.85
CA LYS A 197 3.01 24.45 -22.78
C LYS A 197 3.77 23.93 -21.57
N LYS A 198 4.39 24.86 -20.87
CA LYS A 198 5.12 24.60 -19.65
C LYS A 198 4.12 24.29 -18.52
N VAL A 199 4.19 23.08 -17.99
CA VAL A 199 3.49 22.65 -16.78
C VAL A 199 4.47 22.76 -15.64
N LEU A 200 4.05 23.43 -14.56
CA LEU A 200 4.87 23.48 -13.38
C LEU A 200 4.97 22.13 -12.70
N TYR A 201 6.20 21.79 -12.31
CA TYR A 201 6.46 20.72 -11.37
C TYR A 201 7.21 21.28 -10.16
N ASN A 202 6.65 21.06 -8.96
CA ASN A 202 7.14 21.65 -7.71
C ASN A 202 8.57 21.21 -7.35
N LYS A 203 9.10 20.16 -7.99
CA LYS A 203 10.49 19.74 -7.77
C LYS A 203 11.43 20.32 -8.82
N ARG A 204 12.62 20.70 -8.38
CA ARG A 204 13.78 21.05 -9.24
C ARG A 204 14.37 19.77 -9.86
N VAL A 205 13.62 19.05 -10.68
CA VAL A 205 14.13 17.87 -11.39
C VAL A 205 14.34 18.23 -12.85
N ASN A 206 15.55 17.93 -13.35
CA ASN A 206 15.83 18.06 -14.77
C ASN A 206 15.19 16.89 -15.53
N VAL A 207 14.00 17.13 -16.08
CA VAL A 207 13.19 16.13 -16.77
C VAL A 207 13.92 15.45 -17.93
N LYS A 208 14.84 16.13 -18.59
CA LYS A 208 15.63 15.55 -19.69
C LYS A 208 16.50 14.37 -19.25
N HIS A 209 16.80 14.29 -17.96
CA HIS A 209 17.63 13.22 -17.37
C HIS A 209 16.78 12.14 -16.71
N ILE A 210 15.44 12.25 -16.74
CA ILE A 210 14.55 11.25 -16.16
C ILE A 210 14.37 10.12 -17.20
N ASN A 211 15.03 9.00 -16.96
CA ASN A 211 14.81 7.76 -17.69
C ASN A 211 13.80 6.88 -16.93
N CYS A 212 12.58 6.78 -17.47
CA CYS A 212 11.51 5.94 -16.91
C CYS A 212 11.43 4.55 -17.55
N GLU A 213 12.45 4.16 -18.31
CA GLU A 213 12.62 2.79 -18.74
C GLU A 213 12.73 1.87 -17.52
N VAL A 214 12.05 0.73 -17.60
CA VAL A 214 11.84 -0.22 -16.49
C VAL A 214 13.17 -0.82 -15.97
N TYR A 215 14.27 -0.65 -16.70
CA TYR A 215 15.56 -1.31 -16.40
C TYR A 215 16.58 -0.41 -15.68
N HIS A 216 16.41 0.91 -15.69
CA HIS A 216 17.43 1.85 -15.19
C HIS A 216 16.86 3.06 -14.46
N VAL A 217 16.11 2.81 -13.38
CA VAL A 217 15.62 3.87 -12.49
C VAL A 217 16.70 4.21 -11.46
N ARG A 218 17.84 4.77 -11.88
CA ARG A 218 18.77 5.36 -10.90
C ARG A 218 18.20 6.70 -10.45
N GLN A 219 17.84 6.78 -9.17
CA GLN A 219 17.50 8.03 -8.44
C GLN A 219 16.17 8.72 -8.78
N MET A 220 15.17 8.01 -9.31
CA MET A 220 13.88 8.65 -9.65
C MET A 220 12.76 8.10 -8.79
N SER A 221 11.84 8.97 -8.39
CA SER A 221 10.63 8.52 -7.72
C SER A 221 9.60 8.05 -8.75
N SER A 222 8.81 7.06 -8.40
CA SER A 222 7.66 6.60 -9.21
C SER A 222 6.76 7.77 -9.61
N LYS A 223 6.60 8.76 -8.71
CA LYS A 223 5.88 10.01 -8.98
C LYS A 223 6.46 10.76 -10.18
N ASP A 224 7.78 10.93 -10.25
CA ASP A 224 8.44 11.63 -11.35
C ASP A 224 8.18 10.92 -12.69
N CYS A 225 8.17 9.58 -12.70
CA CYS A 225 7.88 8.82 -13.90
C CYS A 225 6.41 8.88 -14.35
N LYS A 226 5.47 8.95 -13.42
CA LYS A 226 4.07 9.26 -13.75
C LYS A 226 3.97 10.61 -14.46
N ILE A 227 4.75 11.61 -14.03
CA ILE A 227 4.72 12.95 -14.64
C ILE A 227 5.35 12.94 -16.04
N VAL A 228 6.48 12.26 -16.23
CA VAL A 228 7.10 12.10 -17.56
C VAL A 228 6.16 11.37 -18.53
N HIS A 229 5.47 10.33 -18.07
CA HIS A 229 4.49 9.63 -18.88
C HIS A 229 3.30 10.53 -19.26
N LEU A 230 2.82 11.34 -18.31
CA LEU A 230 1.79 12.34 -18.60
C LEU A 230 2.28 13.40 -19.59
N SER A 231 3.52 13.88 -19.47
CA SER A 231 4.08 14.89 -20.37
C SER A 231 4.22 14.38 -21.80
N GLN A 232 4.60 13.12 -21.97
CA GLN A 232 4.66 12.46 -23.28
C GLN A 232 3.27 12.21 -23.86
N SER A 233 2.34 11.71 -23.05
CA SER A 233 1.00 11.34 -23.52
C SER A 233 0.07 12.52 -23.79
N LEU A 234 0.32 13.66 -23.13
CA LEU A 234 -0.44 14.91 -23.28
C LEU A 234 0.39 16.03 -23.93
N ASN A 235 1.60 15.72 -24.42
CA ASN A 235 2.50 16.60 -25.17
C ASN A 235 2.70 17.99 -24.52
N PHE A 236 3.03 18.02 -23.23
CA PHE A 236 3.42 19.23 -22.52
C PHE A 236 4.90 19.21 -22.12
N SER A 237 5.49 20.38 -21.91
CA SER A 237 6.85 20.49 -21.37
C SER A 237 6.79 20.71 -19.86
N ILE A 238 7.73 20.15 -19.11
CA ILE A 238 7.79 20.35 -17.65
C ILE A 238 8.76 21.49 -17.37
N ALA A 239 8.31 22.48 -16.61
CA ALA A 239 9.13 23.58 -16.13
C ALA A 239 9.31 23.49 -14.61
N GLY A 240 10.55 23.68 -14.16
CA GLY A 240 10.84 23.90 -12.75
C GLY A 240 10.44 25.33 -12.34
N VAL A 241 10.17 25.51 -11.05
CA VAL A 241 10.07 26.83 -10.40
C VAL A 241 11.39 27.59 -10.64
N PRO A 242 11.41 28.85 -11.16
CA PRO A 242 10.44 29.92 -10.88
C PRO A 242 9.86 30.60 -12.16
N HIS A 243 9.16 29.86 -13.03
CA HIS A 243 8.67 30.43 -14.29
C HIS A 243 7.17 30.74 -14.30
N THR A 244 6.85 32.00 -14.57
CA THR A 244 5.58 32.75 -14.39
C THR A 244 4.40 32.40 -15.30
N PHE A 245 4.36 31.22 -15.93
CA PHE A 245 3.17 30.77 -16.66
C PHE A 245 2.89 29.31 -16.34
N GLU A 246 1.86 29.09 -15.52
CA GLU A 246 1.81 27.91 -14.66
C GLU A 246 0.45 27.21 -14.79
N VAL A 247 0.33 26.24 -15.69
CA VAL A 247 -0.68 25.19 -15.48
C VAL A 247 -0.22 24.44 -14.24
N TYR A 248 -0.85 24.76 -13.11
CA TYR A 248 -0.50 24.23 -11.80
C TYR A 248 -1.01 22.79 -11.70
N VAL A 249 -0.20 21.83 -12.14
CA VAL A 249 -0.40 20.43 -11.76
C VAL A 249 0.43 20.23 -10.51
N SER A 250 -0.05 20.77 -9.38
CA SER A 250 0.55 20.43 -8.10
C SER A 250 0.23 18.96 -7.83
N MET A 251 1.31 18.16 -7.87
CA MET A 251 1.27 16.75 -8.19
C MET A 251 1.54 15.91 -6.95
N LEU A 252 0.58 15.03 -6.66
CA LEU A 252 0.65 13.84 -5.81
C LEU A 252 1.35 14.03 -4.47
N GLY A 253 0.61 14.66 -3.55
CA GLY A 253 0.77 14.43 -2.13
C GLY A 253 0.24 13.04 -1.78
N THR A 254 1.01 12.29 -1.01
CA THR A 254 0.56 11.07 -0.34
C THR A 254 0.24 11.49 1.08
N ASP A 255 -0.96 12.02 1.29
CA ASP A 255 -1.42 12.45 2.60
C ASP A 255 -2.52 11.52 3.09
N THR A 256 -2.60 11.33 4.40
CA THR A 256 -3.78 10.74 5.03
C THR A 256 -4.98 11.63 4.72
N TYR A 257 -6.00 11.07 4.07
CA TYR A 257 -7.15 11.82 3.56
C TYR A 257 -7.81 12.66 4.66
N ASN A 258 -7.59 13.97 4.64
CA ASN A 258 -8.32 14.93 5.45
C ASN A 258 -9.34 15.62 4.54
N ALA A 259 -10.63 15.28 4.72
CA ALA A 259 -11.74 15.74 3.88
C ALA A 259 -11.89 17.28 3.83
N LYS A 260 -11.13 18.03 4.64
CA LYS A 260 -11.17 19.50 4.69
C LYS A 260 -10.64 20.19 3.43
N HIS A 261 -9.87 19.51 2.59
CA HIS A 261 -9.36 20.11 1.34
C HIS A 261 -10.26 19.77 0.14
N GLY A 262 -11.41 20.45 0.03
CA GLY A 262 -12.39 20.24 -1.07
C GLY A 262 -11.85 20.46 -2.50
N PHE A 263 -10.65 21.03 -2.63
CA PHE A 263 -9.95 21.24 -3.89
C PHE A 263 -9.10 20.05 -4.34
N MET A 264 -8.85 19.08 -3.46
CA MET A 264 -8.09 17.89 -3.79
C MET A 264 -9.03 16.75 -4.20
N MET A 265 -8.61 15.97 -5.19
CA MET A 265 -9.31 14.78 -5.65
C MET A 265 -8.36 13.58 -5.56
N PRO A 266 -8.78 12.48 -4.90
CA PRO A 266 -8.02 11.25 -4.95
C PRO A 266 -8.11 10.68 -6.37
N TYR A 267 -6.97 10.29 -6.94
CA TYR A 267 -6.94 9.59 -8.24
C TYR A 267 -6.43 8.14 -8.11
N SER A 268 -5.71 7.83 -7.03
CA SER A 268 -5.29 6.49 -6.68
C SER A 268 -5.52 6.26 -5.19
N VAL A 269 -6.09 5.09 -4.85
CA VAL A 269 -6.34 4.67 -3.48
C VAL A 269 -5.61 3.35 -3.28
N LYS A 270 -4.65 3.33 -2.36
CA LYS A 270 -3.85 2.17 -2.01
C LYS A 270 -4.16 1.76 -0.57
N TYR A 271 -4.27 0.46 -0.35
CA TYR A 271 -4.48 -0.13 0.96
C TYR A 271 -3.18 -0.77 1.40
N ASN A 272 -2.60 -0.25 2.48
CA ASN A 272 -1.37 -0.77 3.05
C ASN A 272 -1.70 -1.45 4.37
N SER A 273 -1.61 -2.78 4.41
CA SER A 273 -1.69 -3.52 5.66
C SER A 273 -0.48 -3.20 6.53
N VAL A 274 -0.68 -3.07 7.83
CA VAL A 274 0.43 -3.07 8.79
C VAL A 274 0.92 -4.50 8.94
N GLN A 275 2.23 -4.68 8.95
CA GLN A 275 2.89 -5.97 9.10
C GLN A 275 3.88 -5.88 10.25
N PHE A 276 4.28 -7.03 10.79
CA PHE A 276 5.34 -7.08 11.78
C PHE A 276 6.36 -8.19 11.49
N SER A 277 7.58 -7.96 11.94
CA SER A 277 8.67 -8.92 11.92
C SER A 277 9.33 -8.93 13.29
N ILE A 278 9.78 -10.10 13.70
CA ILE A 278 10.58 -10.30 14.89
C ILE A 278 12.04 -10.40 14.47
N ILE A 279 12.85 -9.52 15.02
CA ILE A 279 14.29 -9.48 14.82
C ILE A 279 14.94 -10.10 16.04
N THR A 280 15.63 -11.21 15.82
CA THR A 280 16.22 -12.03 16.86
C THR A 280 17.64 -12.41 16.47
N GLN A 281 18.45 -12.78 17.45
CA GLN A 281 19.74 -13.40 17.18
C GLN A 281 19.53 -14.69 16.39
N TYR A 282 20.48 -15.03 15.52
CA TYR A 282 20.47 -16.38 14.97
C TYR A 282 20.55 -17.37 16.14
N PRO A 283 19.72 -18.42 16.13
CA PRO A 283 19.86 -19.47 17.11
C PRO A 283 21.32 -19.95 17.07
N SER A 284 22.02 -19.81 18.19
CA SER A 284 23.26 -20.54 18.38
C SER A 284 22.93 -22.02 18.34
N GLY A 285 23.88 -22.85 17.89
CA GLY A 285 23.76 -24.29 18.07
C GLY A 285 23.40 -24.60 19.53
N LEU A 286 22.73 -25.72 19.77
CA LEU A 286 22.44 -26.14 21.14
C LEU A 286 23.75 -26.44 21.86
N GLU A 287 24.30 -25.44 22.55
CA GLU A 287 25.54 -25.56 23.32
C GLU A 287 25.33 -26.25 24.68
N SER A 288 24.08 -26.63 25.01
CA SER A 288 23.75 -27.29 26.27
C SER A 288 23.86 -28.80 26.16
N MET A 289 24.40 -29.43 27.21
CA MET A 289 24.38 -30.89 27.41
C MET A 289 22.96 -31.49 27.36
N ALA A 290 21.91 -30.67 27.57
CA ALA A 290 20.53 -31.09 27.37
C ALA A 290 20.25 -31.56 25.93
N ALA A 291 21.04 -31.12 24.94
CA ALA A 291 20.93 -31.55 23.55
C ALA A 291 21.12 -33.05 23.37
N PHE A 292 21.90 -33.72 24.23
CA PHE A 292 22.10 -35.17 24.17
C PHE A 292 20.86 -35.96 24.61
N LEU A 293 19.99 -35.38 25.45
CA LEU A 293 18.79 -36.07 25.93
C LEU A 293 17.56 -35.80 25.06
N GLN A 294 17.59 -34.77 24.21
CA GLN A 294 16.49 -34.36 23.33
C GLN A 294 16.13 -35.31 22.16
N PRO A 295 17.03 -36.13 21.58
CA PRO A 295 16.70 -37.00 20.45
C PRO A 295 15.57 -37.98 20.76
N PHE A 296 15.46 -38.40 22.04
CA PHE A 296 14.39 -39.27 22.51
C PHE A 296 13.50 -38.56 23.53
N SER A 297 12.20 -38.84 23.44
CA SER A 297 11.25 -38.36 24.43
C SER A 297 11.49 -39.07 25.79
N PRO A 298 11.14 -38.43 26.93
CA PRO A 298 11.31 -39.05 28.24
C PRO A 298 10.72 -40.47 28.39
N PRO A 299 9.55 -40.80 27.78
CA PRO A 299 9.03 -42.17 27.80
C PRO A 299 9.96 -43.18 27.12
N VAL A 300 10.62 -42.81 26.02
CA VAL A 300 11.55 -43.71 25.30
C VAL A 300 12.76 -44.02 26.18
N TRP A 301 13.32 -43.01 26.85
CA TRP A 301 14.37 -43.22 27.85
C TRP A 301 13.91 -44.12 28.99
N GLY A 302 12.68 -43.92 29.48
CA GLY A 302 12.08 -44.79 30.50
C GLY A 302 11.94 -46.24 30.06
N VAL A 303 11.50 -46.49 28.82
CA VAL A 303 11.39 -47.83 28.24
C VAL A 303 12.77 -48.47 28.05
N LEU A 304 13.79 -47.70 27.61
CA LEU A 304 15.16 -48.19 27.50
C LEU A 304 15.73 -48.60 28.86
N LEU A 305 15.55 -47.77 29.88
CA LEU A 305 15.98 -48.07 31.25
C LEU A 305 15.25 -49.30 31.82
N LEU A 306 13.93 -49.39 31.61
CA LEU A 306 13.16 -50.57 32.00
C LEU A 306 13.66 -51.82 31.25
N GLY A 307 13.98 -51.66 29.97
CA GLY A 307 14.62 -52.68 29.15
C GLY A 307 15.92 -53.19 29.77
N CYS A 308 16.83 -52.29 30.16
CA CYS A 308 18.06 -52.67 30.87
C CYS A 308 17.78 -53.43 32.18
N MET A 309 16.81 -52.96 32.98
CA MET A 309 16.42 -53.65 34.22
C MET A 309 15.87 -55.05 33.95
N THR A 310 15.01 -55.22 32.95
CA THR A 310 14.46 -56.54 32.58
C THR A 310 15.54 -57.50 32.12
N ILE A 311 16.50 -57.04 31.33
CA ILE A 311 17.63 -57.87 30.89
C ILE A 311 18.55 -58.19 32.06
N CYS A 312 18.81 -57.24 32.95
CA CYS A 312 19.57 -57.49 34.17
C CYS A 312 18.92 -58.61 35.02
N LEU A 313 17.59 -58.58 35.17
CA LEU A 313 16.86 -59.65 35.87
C LEU A 313 16.98 -61.00 35.16
N VAL A 314 16.78 -61.06 33.83
CA VAL A 314 16.93 -62.30 33.04
C VAL A 314 18.34 -62.89 33.21
N VAL A 315 19.33 -62.02 33.18
CA VAL A 315 20.74 -62.33 33.38
C VAL A 315 20.99 -62.91 34.78
N GLN A 316 20.46 -62.26 35.80
CA GLN A 316 20.65 -62.65 37.19
C GLN A 316 20.00 -64.00 37.51
N VAL A 317 18.79 -64.26 37.00
CA VAL A 317 18.08 -65.55 37.17
C VAL A 317 18.88 -66.75 36.65
N THR A 318 19.88 -66.54 35.79
CA THR A 318 20.75 -67.62 35.33
C THR A 318 21.96 -67.91 36.20
N LYS A 319 22.25 -67.09 37.21
CA LYS A 319 23.34 -67.29 38.18
C LYS A 319 22.83 -68.10 39.39
N GLU A 320 23.68 -68.96 39.92
CA GLU A 320 23.34 -69.82 41.07
C GLU A 320 23.39 -69.06 42.40
N ASP A 321 24.31 -68.10 42.53
CA ASP A 321 24.43 -67.20 43.68
C ASP A 321 24.16 -65.74 43.25
N MET A 322 23.19 -65.08 43.88
CA MET A 322 22.90 -63.66 43.66
C MET A 322 23.34 -62.82 44.86
N THR A 323 24.40 -62.04 44.69
CA THR A 323 24.73 -60.95 45.62
C THR A 323 24.24 -59.61 45.06
N LEU A 324 23.72 -58.73 45.91
CA LEU A 324 23.18 -57.42 45.49
C LEU A 324 24.25 -56.53 44.82
N ILE A 325 25.51 -56.70 45.22
CA ILE A 325 26.67 -56.03 44.64
C ILE A 325 26.85 -56.47 43.18
N GLU A 326 26.78 -57.77 42.89
CA GLU A 326 26.86 -58.28 41.51
C GLU A 326 25.70 -57.82 40.64
N VAL A 327 24.48 -57.74 41.17
CA VAL A 327 23.31 -57.18 40.46
C VAL A 327 23.58 -55.75 40.02
N THR A 328 24.15 -54.95 40.93
CA THR A 328 24.44 -53.54 40.65
C THR A 328 25.53 -53.41 39.58
N PHE A 329 26.60 -54.19 39.67
CA PHE A 329 27.66 -54.21 38.65
C PHE A 329 27.14 -54.69 37.29
N ASP A 330 26.31 -55.73 37.25
CA ASP A 330 25.71 -56.23 36.02
C ASP A 330 24.77 -55.17 35.40
N MET A 331 24.00 -54.44 36.20
CA MET A 331 23.16 -53.35 35.69
C MET A 331 24.00 -52.20 35.11
N ILE A 332 25.07 -51.77 35.81
CA ILE A 332 25.99 -50.75 35.30
C ILE A 332 26.62 -51.21 33.99
N ASN A 333 27.07 -52.46 33.91
CA ASN A 333 27.64 -53.03 32.69
C ASN A 333 26.61 -53.04 31.54
N ILE A 334 25.36 -53.43 31.79
CA ILE A 334 24.29 -53.44 30.78
C ILE A 334 23.99 -52.02 30.28
N VAL A 335 23.93 -51.03 31.19
CA VAL A 335 23.73 -49.63 30.80
C VAL A 335 24.93 -49.10 30.02
N ALA A 336 26.15 -49.37 30.49
CA ALA A 336 27.37 -48.99 29.77
C ALA A 336 27.38 -49.60 28.36
N LEU A 337 26.88 -50.83 28.22
CA LEU A 337 26.81 -51.51 26.93
C LEU A 337 25.69 -51.00 26.03
N LEU A 338 24.54 -50.61 26.58
CA LEU A 338 23.51 -49.87 25.85
C LEU A 338 24.07 -48.56 25.30
N LEU A 339 24.90 -47.87 26.08
CA LEU A 339 25.56 -46.63 25.69
C LEU A 339 26.80 -46.86 24.80
N GLY A 340 27.11 -48.09 24.40
CA GLY A 340 28.26 -48.43 23.54
C GLY A 340 29.63 -48.30 24.22
N GLN A 341 29.68 -48.22 25.55
CA GLN A 341 30.92 -48.10 26.34
C GLN A 341 31.38 -49.40 27.02
N GLY A 342 30.57 -50.47 26.96
CA GLY A 342 30.84 -51.75 27.62
C GLY A 342 31.34 -52.84 26.67
N ASP A 343 32.14 -53.77 27.19
CA ASP A 343 32.58 -54.97 26.46
C ASP A 343 31.53 -56.09 26.56
N SER A 344 30.98 -56.51 25.41
CA SER A 344 29.89 -57.49 25.35
C SER A 344 30.33 -58.91 25.70
N SER A 345 31.63 -59.20 25.62
CA SER A 345 32.17 -60.52 25.91
C SER A 345 31.90 -60.93 27.36
N ARG A 346 31.99 -60.00 28.32
CA ARG A 346 31.83 -60.28 29.76
C ARG A 346 30.43 -60.73 30.15
N ILE A 347 29.40 -60.27 29.43
CA ILE A 347 27.99 -60.60 29.72
C ILE A 347 27.63 -62.00 29.17
N CYS A 348 28.33 -62.45 28.11
CA CYS A 348 28.02 -63.71 27.43
C CYS A 348 28.89 -64.90 27.88
N HIS A 349 30.06 -64.68 28.50
CA HIS A 349 31.08 -65.73 28.63
C HIS A 349 30.83 -66.85 29.66
N ASN A 350 29.71 -66.88 30.38
CA ASN A 350 29.51 -67.92 31.40
C ASN A 350 28.03 -68.23 31.74
N ARG A 351 27.11 -68.08 30.77
CA ARG A 351 25.66 -68.16 31.04
C ARG A 351 24.98 -69.33 30.35
N ARG A 352 23.97 -69.90 31.03
CA ARG A 352 23.13 -70.99 30.55
C ARG A 352 22.57 -70.66 29.16
N THR A 353 22.47 -71.67 28.30
CA THR A 353 22.16 -71.61 26.87
C THR A 353 20.88 -70.81 26.52
N ILE A 354 19.94 -70.67 27.46
CA ILE A 354 18.63 -70.04 27.25
C ILE A 354 18.67 -68.50 27.31
N ALA A 355 19.53 -67.90 28.13
CA ALA A 355 19.59 -66.42 28.23
C ALA A 355 20.39 -65.78 27.08
N ALA A 356 21.33 -66.53 26.49
CA ALA A 356 22.16 -66.07 25.39
C ALA A 356 21.36 -65.50 24.19
N PRO A 357 20.33 -66.18 23.64
CA PRO A 357 19.55 -65.62 22.53
C PRO A 357 18.76 -64.36 22.92
N ILE A 358 18.20 -64.30 24.13
CA ILE A 358 17.45 -63.13 24.60
C ILE A 358 18.37 -61.91 24.73
N VAL A 359 19.53 -62.11 25.36
CA VAL A 359 20.56 -61.07 25.47
C VAL A 359 21.03 -60.66 24.08
N ALA A 360 21.30 -61.59 23.16
CA ALA A 360 21.73 -61.28 21.80
C ALA A 360 20.69 -60.46 21.01
N VAL A 361 19.40 -60.79 21.11
CA VAL A 361 18.32 -60.02 20.49
C VAL A 361 18.22 -58.62 21.08
N TRP A 362 18.37 -58.49 22.41
CA TRP A 362 18.39 -57.19 23.06
C TRP A 362 19.61 -56.35 22.68
N LEU A 363 20.80 -56.95 22.57
CA LEU A 363 22.00 -56.27 22.09
C LEU A 363 21.81 -55.76 20.66
N LEU A 364 21.26 -56.60 19.77
CA LEU A 364 20.99 -56.22 18.39
C LEU A 364 19.96 -55.08 18.31
N CYS A 365 18.84 -55.18 19.04
CA CYS A 365 17.77 -54.20 18.94
C CYS A 365 18.05 -52.93 19.76
N GLY A 366 18.40 -53.08 21.04
CA GLY A 366 18.66 -51.99 21.97
C GLY A 366 19.95 -51.24 21.65
N CYS A 367 21.08 -51.93 21.60
CA CYS A 367 22.37 -51.27 21.38
C CYS A 367 22.54 -50.86 19.92
N TYR A 368 22.41 -51.80 18.97
CA TYR A 368 22.75 -51.52 17.57
C TYR A 368 21.66 -50.71 16.85
N VAL A 369 20.41 -51.17 16.84
CA VAL A 369 19.34 -50.48 16.09
C VAL A 369 18.93 -49.17 16.76
N ILE A 370 18.66 -49.19 18.07
CA ILE A 370 18.14 -47.99 18.76
C ILE A 370 19.26 -47.00 19.07
N MET A 371 20.35 -47.43 19.73
CA MET A 371 21.38 -46.48 20.18
C MET A 371 22.37 -46.12 19.07
N GLU A 372 22.94 -47.08 18.34
CA GLU A 372 23.93 -46.74 17.32
C GLU A 372 23.31 -46.14 16.05
N ASN A 373 22.15 -46.61 15.61
CA ASN A 373 21.53 -46.10 14.38
C ASN A 373 20.52 -44.98 14.64
N LEU A 374 19.46 -45.25 15.41
CA LEU A 374 18.36 -44.29 15.56
C LEU A 374 18.76 -43.07 16.40
N TYR A 375 19.33 -43.28 17.59
CA TYR A 375 19.75 -42.18 18.46
C TYR A 375 20.86 -41.36 17.82
N THR A 376 21.90 -42.01 17.26
CA THR A 376 22.98 -41.31 16.57
C THR A 376 22.46 -40.53 15.34
N GLY A 377 21.54 -41.10 14.56
CA GLY A 377 20.91 -40.41 13.43
C GLY A 377 20.10 -39.19 13.87
N GLU A 378 19.27 -39.36 14.91
CA GLU A 378 18.46 -38.27 15.45
C GLU A 378 19.30 -37.19 16.12
N ILE A 379 20.37 -37.52 16.84
CA ILE A 379 21.25 -36.50 17.44
C ILE A 379 22.03 -35.74 16.37
N PHE A 380 22.50 -36.40 15.31
CA PHE A 380 23.09 -35.69 14.18
C PHE A 380 22.07 -34.79 13.49
N SER A 381 20.84 -35.26 13.30
CA SER A 381 19.74 -34.45 12.80
C SER A 381 19.48 -33.24 13.72
N TYR A 382 19.46 -33.43 15.04
CA TYR A 382 19.16 -32.39 16.02
C TYR A 382 20.29 -31.37 16.19
N LEU A 383 21.55 -31.82 16.14
CA LEU A 383 22.74 -30.97 16.20
C LEU A 383 22.99 -30.22 14.88
N SER A 384 22.60 -30.80 13.75
CA SER A 384 22.69 -30.14 12.44
C SER A 384 21.48 -29.24 12.14
N ALA A 385 20.30 -29.56 12.66
CA ALA A 385 19.09 -28.77 12.52
C ALA A 385 19.15 -27.55 13.43
N ILE A 386 19.28 -26.38 12.79
CA ILE A 386 19.14 -25.10 13.47
C ILE A 386 17.67 -24.95 13.89
N LYS A 387 17.37 -25.15 15.17
CA LYS A 387 16.01 -24.94 15.69
C LYS A 387 15.68 -23.45 15.63
N PRO A 388 14.64 -23.04 14.87
CA PRO A 388 14.26 -21.64 14.84
C PRO A 388 13.83 -21.20 16.25
N PRO A 389 14.18 -19.98 16.69
CA PRO A 389 13.75 -19.48 17.98
C PRO A 389 12.22 -19.49 18.05
N HIS A 390 11.68 -19.88 19.19
CA HIS A 390 10.23 -19.83 19.41
C HIS A 390 9.83 -18.36 19.52
N VAL A 391 9.21 -17.85 18.46
CA VAL A 391 8.79 -16.45 18.37
C VAL A 391 7.28 -16.38 18.14
N PRO A 392 6.61 -15.34 18.66
CA PRO A 392 5.20 -15.10 18.37
C PRO A 392 4.87 -15.10 16.88
N GLU A 393 3.90 -15.92 16.48
CA GLU A 393 3.46 -16.01 15.08
C GLU A 393 2.27 -15.10 14.79
N THR A 394 1.51 -14.76 15.84
CA THR A 394 0.27 -13.97 15.77
C THR A 394 0.42 -12.66 16.53
N LEU A 395 -0.41 -11.66 16.17
CA LEU A 395 -0.43 -10.37 16.88
C LEU A 395 -0.76 -10.53 18.37
N SER A 396 -1.65 -11.46 18.72
CA SER A 396 -2.02 -11.73 20.12
C SER A 396 -0.85 -12.24 20.94
N GLN A 397 -0.15 -13.26 20.43
CA GLN A 397 1.07 -13.78 21.06
C GLN A 397 2.15 -12.70 21.17
N LEU A 398 2.29 -11.82 20.17
CA LEU A 398 3.29 -10.76 20.21
C LEU A 398 2.96 -9.75 21.32
N VAL A 399 1.70 -9.32 21.40
CA VAL A 399 1.22 -8.39 22.42
C VAL A 399 1.34 -8.99 23.83
N ASP A 400 1.12 -10.30 23.97
CA ASP A 400 1.21 -11.02 25.24
C ASP A 400 2.64 -11.40 25.65
N SER A 401 3.59 -11.49 24.71
CA SER A 401 5.01 -11.74 24.99
C SER A 401 5.69 -10.54 25.66
N ASP A 402 6.90 -10.70 26.20
CA ASP A 402 7.70 -9.57 26.71
C ASP A 402 8.55 -8.87 25.64
N ILE A 403 8.42 -9.25 24.37
CA ILE A 403 9.22 -8.71 23.25
C ILE A 403 8.84 -7.25 22.99
N PRO A 404 9.77 -6.27 23.05
CA PRO A 404 9.48 -4.87 22.77
C PRO A 404 9.07 -4.68 21.30
N ILE A 405 8.06 -3.83 21.07
CA ILE A 405 7.48 -3.58 19.73
C ILE A 405 7.82 -2.17 19.29
N ILE A 406 8.59 -2.03 18.21
CA ILE A 406 8.99 -0.77 17.60
C ILE A 406 8.06 -0.43 16.45
N THR A 407 7.69 0.84 16.33
CA THR A 407 7.10 1.41 15.13
C THR A 407 7.92 2.62 14.69
N THR A 408 8.18 2.71 13.39
CA THR A 408 9.03 3.73 12.77
C THR A 408 8.26 4.66 11.83
N SER A 409 7.04 4.28 11.45
CA SER A 409 6.11 5.13 10.71
C SER A 409 5.86 6.41 11.47
N SER A 410 6.04 7.57 10.81
CA SER A 410 5.91 8.87 11.44
C SER A 410 4.92 9.75 10.68
N TYR A 411 4.21 10.60 11.40
CA TYR A 411 3.51 11.75 10.81
C TYR A 411 4.05 13.04 11.42
N LEU A 412 4.12 14.07 10.59
CA LEU A 412 4.46 15.43 10.99
C LEU A 412 3.16 16.17 11.32
N GLY A 413 2.84 16.26 12.61
CA GLY A 413 1.78 17.15 13.12
C GLY A 413 2.31 18.55 13.44
N TYR A 414 1.41 19.49 13.75
CA TYR A 414 1.78 20.83 14.25
C TYR A 414 2.52 20.71 15.59
N GLY A 415 3.87 20.61 15.55
CA GLY A 415 4.74 20.65 16.72
C GLY A 415 5.04 19.31 17.40
N SER A 416 4.48 18.19 16.93
CA SER A 416 4.79 16.86 17.47
C SER A 416 4.98 15.84 16.36
N SER A 417 6.11 15.12 16.38
CA SER A 417 6.26 13.87 15.63
C SER A 417 5.70 12.72 16.46
N GLY A 418 4.93 11.84 15.82
CA GLY A 418 4.37 10.66 16.47
C GLY A 418 4.24 9.52 15.50
N SER A 419 4.04 8.31 16.02
CA SER A 419 3.75 7.15 15.18
C SER A 419 2.35 7.24 14.58
N ILE A 420 2.22 7.01 13.27
CA ILE A 420 0.90 6.92 12.60
C ILE A 420 0.07 5.82 13.25
N LEU A 421 0.69 4.65 13.48
CA LEU A 421 0.04 3.50 14.08
C LEU A 421 -0.48 3.81 15.49
N THR A 422 0.36 4.44 16.33
CA THR A 422 0.06 4.70 17.75
C THR A 422 -0.91 5.86 17.93
N SER A 423 -0.77 6.92 17.13
CA SER A 423 -1.47 8.19 17.34
C SER A 423 -2.77 8.29 16.54
N ASN A 424 -2.87 7.55 15.42
CA ASN A 424 -4.02 7.63 14.52
C ASN A 424 -4.73 6.27 14.36
N THR A 425 -4.04 5.26 13.83
CA THR A 425 -4.67 4.00 13.40
C THR A 425 -5.27 3.22 14.58
N ILE A 426 -4.48 2.92 15.63
CA ILE A 426 -4.98 2.15 16.78
C ILE A 426 -6.13 2.88 17.51
N PRO A 427 -6.03 4.19 17.82
CA PRO A 427 -7.14 4.93 18.42
C PRO A 427 -8.45 4.88 17.61
N GLN A 428 -8.37 4.97 16.27
CA GLN A 428 -9.55 4.84 15.41
C GLN A 428 -10.16 3.44 15.51
N TYR A 429 -9.34 2.39 15.53
CA TYR A 429 -9.81 1.02 15.70
C TYR A 429 -10.41 0.76 17.07
N ILE A 430 -9.83 1.31 18.15
CA ILE A 430 -10.40 1.25 19.50
C ILE A 430 -11.80 1.88 19.51
N LYS A 431 -11.95 3.06 18.91
CA LYS A 431 -13.25 3.74 18.79
C LYS A 431 -14.24 2.91 17.95
N PHE A 432 -13.78 2.30 16.86
CA PHE A 432 -14.63 1.48 16.00
C PHE A 432 -15.10 0.18 16.68
N TYR A 433 -14.25 -0.42 17.51
CA TYR A 433 -14.54 -1.67 18.22
C TYR A 433 -15.03 -1.46 19.66
N GLN A 434 -15.52 -0.26 20.01
CA GLN A 434 -15.89 0.08 21.39
C GLN A 434 -16.87 -0.93 22.03
N ASP A 435 -17.74 -1.56 21.23
CA ASP A 435 -18.70 -2.58 21.67
C ASP A 435 -18.10 -4.00 21.86
N ARG A 436 -16.82 -4.21 21.53
CA ARG A 436 -16.15 -5.53 21.57
C ARG A 436 -14.96 -5.53 22.55
N ASN A 437 -15.25 -5.88 23.80
CA ASN A 437 -14.29 -5.82 24.92
C ASN A 437 -12.93 -6.50 24.62
N LYS A 438 -12.93 -7.73 24.09
CA LYS A 438 -11.67 -8.49 23.84
C LYS A 438 -10.75 -7.83 22.81
N SER A 439 -11.31 -7.29 21.73
CA SER A 439 -10.52 -6.61 20.68
C SER A 439 -9.97 -5.29 21.21
N VAL A 440 -10.76 -4.53 21.97
CA VAL A 440 -10.32 -3.27 22.57
C VAL A 440 -9.18 -3.49 23.57
N GLU A 441 -9.29 -4.51 24.41
CA GLU A 441 -8.25 -4.86 25.39
C GLU A 441 -6.90 -5.15 24.71
N LEU A 442 -6.91 -6.00 23.67
CA LEU A 442 -5.73 -6.28 22.86
C LEU A 442 -5.13 -5.01 22.24
N LEU A 443 -5.97 -4.13 21.68
CA LEU A 443 -5.53 -2.88 21.05
C LEU A 443 -4.95 -1.87 22.05
N VAL A 444 -5.56 -1.75 23.24
CA VAL A 444 -5.05 -0.91 24.33
C VAL A 444 -3.71 -1.44 24.84
N LYS A 445 -3.59 -2.77 25.00
CA LYS A 445 -2.34 -3.42 25.40
C LYS A 445 -1.26 -3.21 24.33
N LEU A 446 -1.58 -3.41 23.05
CA LEU A 446 -0.66 -3.13 21.93
C LEU A 446 -0.20 -1.67 21.95
N LYS A 447 -1.12 -0.70 22.08
CA LYS A 447 -0.80 0.73 22.12
C LYS A 447 0.21 1.07 23.22
N ARG A 448 0.08 0.45 24.41
CA ARG A 448 0.99 0.67 25.54
C ARG A 448 2.37 0.06 25.32
N ARG A 449 2.47 -1.01 24.52
CA ARG A 449 3.74 -1.72 24.26
C ARG A 449 4.48 -1.22 23.02
N LEU A 450 3.84 -0.39 22.21
CA LEU A 450 4.46 0.24 21.04
C LEU A 450 5.38 1.39 21.45
N THR A 451 6.64 1.30 21.04
CA THR A 451 7.64 2.36 21.18
C THR A 451 7.88 3.00 19.82
N PHE A 452 7.66 4.31 19.72
CA PHE A 452 7.91 5.06 18.51
C PHE A 452 9.40 5.40 18.37
N VAL A 453 9.98 5.04 17.23
CA VAL A 453 11.37 5.39 16.84
C VAL A 453 11.29 6.28 15.61
N HIS A 454 11.70 7.54 15.72
CA HIS A 454 11.62 8.52 14.63
C HIS A 454 12.72 8.32 13.55
N ALA A 455 12.74 7.14 12.92
CA ALA A 455 13.74 6.76 11.92
C ALA A 455 13.36 7.21 10.49
N VAL A 456 12.08 7.26 10.13
CA VAL A 456 11.66 7.26 8.70
C VAL A 456 11.35 8.66 8.12
N GLY A 457 11.60 9.72 8.89
CA GLY A 457 11.41 11.10 8.41
C GLY A 457 12.50 11.60 7.45
N SER A 458 13.69 11.00 7.50
CA SER A 458 14.84 11.42 6.68
C SER A 458 15.76 10.24 6.38
N ILE A 459 16.44 10.27 5.23
CA ILE A 459 17.46 9.24 4.89
C ILE A 459 18.56 9.17 5.98
N PRO A 460 19.09 10.29 6.51
CA PRO A 460 20.04 10.25 7.62
C PRO A 460 19.53 9.48 8.86
N ASN A 461 18.28 9.68 9.27
CA ASN A 461 17.71 9.00 10.44
C ASN A 461 17.57 7.49 10.20
N VAL A 462 17.21 7.07 8.98
CA VAL A 462 17.15 5.65 8.61
C VAL A 462 18.56 5.03 8.65
N VAL A 463 19.54 5.74 8.09
CA VAL A 463 20.95 5.33 8.08
C VAL A 463 21.47 5.18 9.52
N GLU A 464 21.15 6.11 10.41
CA GLU A 464 21.54 6.07 11.82
C GLU A 464 20.84 4.94 12.59
N PHE A 465 19.52 4.77 12.40
CA PHE A 465 18.74 3.68 13.00
C PHE A 465 19.31 2.32 12.62
N LEU A 466 19.57 2.11 11.32
CA LEU A 466 20.15 0.86 10.84
C LEU A 466 21.57 0.72 11.36
N SER A 467 22.44 1.72 11.23
CA SER A 467 23.83 1.64 11.71
C SER A 467 23.91 1.30 13.20
N SER A 468 23.03 1.87 14.03
CA SER A 468 22.94 1.59 15.46
C SER A 468 22.47 0.16 15.73
N THR A 469 21.44 -0.29 15.02
CA THR A 469 20.91 -1.65 15.10
C THR A 469 21.97 -2.68 14.68
N LEU A 470 22.68 -2.41 13.60
CA LEU A 470 23.74 -3.24 13.03
C LEU A 470 24.93 -3.36 13.96
N ALA A 471 25.36 -2.23 14.54
CA ALA A 471 26.42 -2.19 15.53
C ALA A 471 25.96 -2.66 16.93
N SER A 472 24.69 -3.08 17.07
CA SER A 472 24.07 -3.44 18.35
C SER A 472 24.33 -2.39 19.46
N LYS A 473 24.25 -1.12 19.07
CA LYS A 473 24.35 0.06 19.94
C LYS A 473 22.95 0.43 20.43
N SER A 474 22.86 0.93 21.66
CA SER A 474 21.60 1.43 22.21
C SER A 474 20.96 2.46 21.27
N LEU A 475 19.65 2.37 21.08
CA LEU A 475 18.85 3.32 20.31
C LEU A 475 18.49 4.58 21.13
N ALA A 476 19.38 4.99 22.04
CA ALA A 476 19.21 6.15 22.93
C ALA A 476 19.01 7.46 22.16
N HIS A 477 19.59 7.58 20.95
CA HIS A 477 19.35 8.74 20.07
C HIS A 477 17.87 8.96 19.75
N PHE A 478 17.06 7.90 19.79
CA PHE A 478 15.62 7.95 19.54
C PHE A 478 14.79 8.03 20.84
N ASN A 479 15.41 8.33 21.98
CA ASN A 479 14.79 8.29 23.31
C ASN A 479 14.12 6.95 23.64
N THR A 480 14.70 5.85 23.17
CA THR A 480 14.20 4.49 23.44
C THR A 480 15.18 3.70 24.29
N SER A 481 14.66 2.94 25.25
CA SER A 481 15.43 2.02 26.09
C SER A 481 15.63 0.64 25.46
N ILE A 482 15.35 0.49 24.15
CA ILE A 482 15.40 -0.80 23.49
C ILE A 482 16.85 -1.13 23.20
N ASP A 483 17.34 -2.21 23.81
CA ASP A 483 18.62 -2.79 23.50
C ASP A 483 18.47 -3.63 22.22
N PRO A 484 19.08 -3.23 21.09
CA PRO A 484 18.98 -4.03 19.90
C PRO A 484 19.53 -5.42 20.13
N ARG A 485 20.48 -5.68 21.05
CA ARG A 485 21.05 -7.02 21.30
C ARG A 485 19.99 -8.08 21.63
N GLN A 486 18.87 -7.67 22.23
CA GLN A 486 17.77 -8.55 22.56
C GLN A 486 16.84 -8.79 21.35
N THR A 487 15.89 -9.71 21.50
CA THR A 487 14.83 -9.91 20.52
C THR A 487 13.83 -8.76 20.60
N TYR A 488 13.50 -8.17 19.46
CA TYR A 488 12.50 -7.09 19.36
C TYR A 488 11.64 -7.27 18.11
N ALA A 489 10.46 -6.67 18.09
CA ALA A 489 9.59 -6.65 16.92
C ALA A 489 9.58 -5.27 16.26
N ILE A 490 9.50 -5.22 14.93
CA ILE A 490 9.16 -4.02 14.17
C ILE A 490 7.75 -4.22 13.61
N MET A 491 6.88 -3.24 13.81
CA MET A 491 5.51 -3.22 13.34
C MET A 491 5.19 -1.88 12.68
N ASP A 492 5.01 -1.90 11.36
CA ASP A 492 4.81 -0.69 10.55
C ASP A 492 3.94 -0.94 9.32
N ASP A 493 3.53 0.14 8.64
CA ASP A 493 2.85 0.05 7.36
C ASP A 493 3.76 -0.62 6.31
N HIS A 494 3.15 -1.33 5.34
CA HIS A 494 3.89 -2.08 4.34
C HIS A 494 4.98 -1.28 3.60
N HIS A 495 4.77 0.01 3.33
CA HIS A 495 5.71 0.83 2.56
C HIS A 495 7.00 1.13 3.36
N ILE A 496 6.89 1.23 4.68
CA ILE A 496 8.03 1.44 5.59
C ILE A 496 8.63 0.11 6.06
N PHE A 497 7.76 -0.86 6.33
CA PHE A 497 8.10 -2.17 6.83
C PHE A 497 8.97 -2.97 5.85
N GLU A 498 8.58 -3.04 4.57
CA GLU A 498 9.29 -3.90 3.61
C GLU A 498 10.75 -3.46 3.42
N PRO A 499 11.07 -2.18 3.13
CA PRO A 499 12.46 -1.76 2.93
C PRO A 499 13.30 -2.00 4.18
N THR A 500 12.75 -1.71 5.36
CA THR A 500 13.44 -1.89 6.64
C THR A 500 13.72 -3.36 6.93
N SER A 501 12.72 -4.23 6.75
CA SER A 501 12.88 -5.69 6.93
C SER A 501 13.88 -6.27 5.92
N THR A 502 13.86 -5.81 4.68
CA THR A 502 14.79 -6.22 3.62
C THR A 502 16.22 -5.79 3.94
N LEU A 503 16.42 -4.55 4.43
CA LEU A 503 17.74 -4.07 4.87
C LEU A 503 18.29 -4.90 6.03
N LEU A 504 17.45 -5.20 7.04
CA LEU A 504 17.84 -6.03 8.18
C LEU A 504 18.20 -7.47 7.75
N ARG A 505 17.46 -8.05 6.80
CA ARG A 505 17.74 -9.37 6.21
C ARG A 505 19.04 -9.41 5.43
N ILE A 506 19.28 -8.43 4.55
CA ILE A 506 20.44 -8.38 3.65
C ILE A 506 21.74 -8.35 4.45
N ASN A 507 21.74 -7.62 5.56
CA ASN A 507 22.90 -7.53 6.43
C ASN A 507 23.27 -8.89 7.06
N GLY A 508 22.28 -9.75 7.38
CA GLY A 508 22.54 -11.13 7.81
C GLY A 508 23.21 -11.28 9.17
N SER A 509 23.29 -10.24 10.00
CA SER A 509 23.73 -10.38 11.41
C SER A 509 22.64 -10.94 12.32
N ARG A 510 21.37 -10.88 11.91
CA ARG A 510 20.20 -11.24 12.70
C ARG A 510 19.17 -11.95 11.84
N SER A 511 18.40 -12.83 12.47
CA SER A 511 17.25 -13.48 11.85
C SER A 511 16.06 -12.53 11.87
N VAL A 512 15.38 -12.38 10.73
CA VAL A 512 14.19 -11.54 10.57
C VAL A 512 13.01 -12.44 10.19
N LEU A 513 12.18 -12.76 11.18
CA LEU A 513 11.04 -13.66 11.06
C LEU A 513 9.77 -12.83 10.89
N ASN A 514 9.10 -12.95 9.75
CA ASN A 514 7.83 -12.25 9.54
C ASN A 514 6.71 -12.94 10.32
N GLY A 515 5.80 -12.16 10.90
CA GLY A 515 4.55 -12.71 11.45
C GLY A 515 3.78 -13.47 10.37
N LYS A 516 3.18 -14.60 10.75
CA LYS A 516 2.37 -15.41 9.81
C LYS A 516 1.01 -14.77 9.55
N ASP A 517 0.43 -14.17 10.59
CA ASP A 517 -0.88 -13.56 10.51
C ASP A 517 -0.80 -12.11 10.06
N ALA A 518 -1.66 -11.75 9.09
CA ALA A 518 -1.88 -10.37 8.75
C ALA A 518 -2.49 -9.63 9.94
N THR A 519 -2.00 -8.44 10.23
CA THR A 519 -2.61 -7.60 11.28
C THR A 519 -3.93 -7.01 10.77
N PRO A 520 -4.89 -6.69 11.66
CA PRO A 520 -6.17 -6.13 11.23
C PRO A 520 -6.06 -4.67 10.77
N PHE A 521 -4.89 -4.05 10.90
CA PHE A 521 -4.71 -2.63 10.60
C PHE A 521 -4.46 -2.42 9.11
N VAL A 522 -5.30 -1.60 8.51
CA VAL A 522 -5.14 -1.15 7.12
C VAL A 522 -5.04 0.36 7.12
N SER A 523 -3.96 0.88 6.56
CA SER A 523 -3.79 2.31 6.30
C SER A 523 -4.19 2.61 4.87
N LEU A 524 -5.06 3.60 4.70
CA LEU A 524 -5.51 4.05 3.39
C LEU A 524 -4.63 5.21 2.94
N TRP A 525 -3.94 4.99 1.82
CA TRP A 525 -3.10 5.98 1.17
C TRP A 525 -3.81 6.47 -0.08
N CYS A 526 -4.15 7.76 -0.08
CA CYS A 526 -4.65 8.42 -1.28
C CYS A 526 -3.51 9.18 -1.93
N ASP A 527 -3.28 8.92 -3.21
CA ASP A 527 -2.59 9.92 -4.01
C ASP A 527 -3.59 11.03 -4.34
N LEU A 528 -3.30 12.23 -3.85
CA LEU A 528 -4.14 13.41 -4.02
C LEU A 528 -3.58 14.32 -5.10
N ARG A 529 -4.46 14.94 -5.87
CA ARG A 529 -4.07 16.03 -6.78
C ARG A 529 -5.06 17.18 -6.68
N PHE A 530 -4.64 18.35 -7.14
CA PHE A 530 -5.57 19.46 -7.30
C PHE A 530 -6.58 19.14 -8.39
N ARG A 531 -7.86 19.33 -8.07
CA ARG A 531 -8.95 19.27 -9.02
C ARG A 531 -8.77 20.44 -9.99
N ASN A 532 -8.81 20.17 -11.28
CA ASN A 532 -8.74 21.15 -12.36
C ASN A 532 -9.45 20.59 -13.60
N TRP A 533 -9.54 21.39 -14.67
CA TRP A 533 -10.27 21.00 -15.87
C TRP A 533 -9.62 19.80 -16.60
N LEU A 534 -8.33 19.53 -16.33
CA LEU A 534 -7.60 18.35 -16.83
C LEU A 534 -7.83 17.09 -15.99
N SER A 535 -8.41 17.20 -14.80
CA SER A 535 -8.52 16.09 -13.85
C SER A 535 -9.15 14.83 -14.46
N PRO A 536 -10.30 14.87 -15.15
CA PRO A 536 -10.88 13.65 -15.74
C PRO A 536 -9.94 12.94 -16.72
N LEU A 537 -9.18 13.71 -17.50
CA LEU A 537 -8.21 13.20 -18.45
C LEU A 537 -6.99 12.59 -17.74
N LEU A 538 -6.47 13.27 -16.73
CA LEU A 538 -5.37 12.77 -15.91
C LEU A 538 -5.77 11.48 -15.18
N ASP A 539 -7.00 11.37 -14.67
CA ASP A 539 -7.52 10.14 -14.04
C ASP A 539 -7.49 8.98 -15.03
N ARG A 540 -7.99 9.21 -16.24
CA ARG A 540 -8.02 8.17 -17.26
C ARG A 540 -6.60 7.69 -17.61
N LYS A 541 -5.66 8.62 -17.81
CA LYS A 541 -4.27 8.27 -18.17
C LYS A 541 -3.52 7.58 -17.02
N LEU A 542 -3.67 8.08 -15.80
CA LEU A 542 -3.07 7.45 -14.61
C LEU A 542 -3.72 6.09 -14.32
N GLY A 543 -5.03 5.96 -14.49
CA GLY A 543 -5.73 4.69 -14.39
C GLY A 543 -5.25 3.67 -15.43
N GLN A 544 -5.04 4.08 -16.67
CA GLN A 544 -4.42 3.24 -17.71
C GLN A 544 -3.01 2.78 -17.30
N LEU A 545 -2.23 3.67 -16.69
CA LEU A 545 -0.89 3.36 -16.21
C LEU A 545 -0.91 2.37 -15.03
N GLU A 546 -1.83 2.52 -14.08
CA GLU A 546 -2.02 1.58 -12.97
C GLU A 546 -2.49 0.20 -13.49
N VAL A 547 -3.49 0.16 -14.37
CA VAL A 547 -4.03 -1.09 -14.95
C VAL A 547 -2.99 -1.82 -15.81
N SER A 548 -2.08 -1.11 -16.46
CA SER A 548 -0.98 -1.73 -17.21
C SER A 548 0.15 -2.28 -16.33
N GLY A 549 0.11 -2.04 -15.01
CA GLY A 549 1.13 -2.50 -14.06
C GLY A 549 2.44 -1.68 -14.10
N MET A 550 2.59 -0.72 -15.01
CA MET A 550 3.80 0.11 -15.11
C MET A 550 4.03 0.94 -13.84
N ALA A 551 2.97 1.52 -13.28
CA ALA A 551 3.06 2.28 -12.03
C ALA A 551 3.56 1.41 -10.86
N GLY A 552 3.04 0.18 -10.75
CA GLY A 552 3.49 -0.78 -9.74
C GLY A 552 4.96 -1.17 -9.91
N ARG A 553 5.43 -1.37 -11.15
CA ARG A 553 6.85 -1.63 -11.43
C ARG A 553 7.75 -0.47 -11.02
N TRP A 554 7.34 0.78 -11.26
CA TRP A 554 8.11 1.95 -10.81
C TRP A 554 8.15 2.07 -9.28
N ASP A 555 7.06 1.75 -8.59
CA ASP A 555 7.03 1.70 -7.12
C ASP A 555 8.00 0.64 -6.58
N GLU A 556 8.07 -0.54 -7.20
CA GLU A 556 9.01 -1.61 -6.84
C GLU A 556 10.47 -1.20 -7.11
N LEU A 557 10.75 -0.62 -8.27
CA LEU A 557 12.09 -0.13 -8.63
C LEU A 557 12.56 0.98 -7.68
N GLN A 558 11.67 1.90 -7.32
CA GLN A 558 11.97 2.93 -6.33
C GLN A 558 12.32 2.30 -4.97
N ARG A 559 11.61 1.24 -4.56
CA ARG A 559 11.87 0.51 -3.32
C ARG A 559 13.27 -0.09 -3.30
N VAL A 560 13.64 -0.80 -4.36
CA VAL A 560 14.97 -1.39 -4.53
C VAL A 560 16.06 -0.31 -4.55
N THR A 561 15.79 0.82 -5.20
CA THR A 561 16.70 1.95 -5.28
C THR A 561 16.91 2.59 -3.90
N ASN A 562 15.86 2.70 -3.09
CA ASN A 562 15.96 3.18 -1.72
C ASN A 562 16.82 2.24 -0.86
N VAL A 563 16.60 0.93 -0.96
CA VAL A 563 17.43 -0.09 -0.28
C VAL A 563 18.90 0.03 -0.71
N GLN A 564 19.18 0.14 -2.01
CA GLN A 564 20.54 0.34 -2.53
C GLN A 564 21.19 1.61 -2.00
N LEU A 565 20.45 2.72 -1.99
CA LEU A 565 20.93 4.00 -1.50
C LEU A 565 21.30 3.92 -0.01
N ILE A 566 20.44 3.31 0.80
CA ILE A 566 20.69 3.15 2.23
C ILE A 566 21.92 2.26 2.46
N LEU A 567 22.01 1.09 1.82
CA LEU A 567 23.17 0.19 1.90
C LEU A 567 24.48 0.91 1.53
N ARG A 568 24.43 1.77 0.50
CA ARG A 568 25.58 2.59 0.08
C ARG A 568 25.98 3.59 1.16
N LEU A 569 25.00 4.24 1.80
CA LEU A 569 25.23 5.26 2.82
C LEU A 569 25.77 4.67 4.13
N ILE A 570 25.28 3.51 4.56
CA ILE A 570 25.82 2.78 5.72
C ILE A 570 27.15 2.06 5.42
N ARG A 571 27.64 2.14 4.16
CA ARG A 571 28.87 1.48 3.68
C ARG A 571 28.88 -0.04 3.88
N ASP A 572 27.71 -0.68 3.80
CA ASP A 572 27.58 -2.11 4.00
C ASP A 572 28.20 -2.89 2.82
N PRO A 573 29.06 -3.91 3.06
CA PRO A 573 29.66 -4.72 2.00
C PRO A 573 28.60 -5.44 1.14
N ALA A 574 27.41 -5.70 1.67
CA ALA A 574 26.27 -6.25 0.96
C ALA A 574 25.76 -5.33 -0.15
N TYR A 575 26.05 -4.02 -0.15
CA TYR A 575 25.74 -3.11 -1.26
C TYR A 575 26.23 -3.68 -2.60
N LYS A 576 27.50 -4.14 -2.67
CA LYS A 576 28.08 -4.70 -3.89
C LYS A 576 27.39 -5.99 -4.33
N ARG A 577 26.98 -6.83 -3.37
CA ARG A 577 26.25 -8.09 -3.63
C ARG A 577 24.85 -7.79 -4.13
N TYR A 578 24.12 -6.92 -3.44
CA TYR A 578 22.76 -6.52 -3.78
C TYR A 578 22.70 -5.81 -5.14
N SER A 579 23.64 -4.90 -5.43
CA SER A 579 23.70 -4.22 -6.73
C SER A 579 24.01 -5.15 -7.91
N LYS A 580 24.71 -6.26 -7.66
CA LYS A 580 25.07 -7.26 -8.70
C LYS A 580 23.99 -8.33 -8.88
N GLY A 581 23.40 -8.78 -7.76
CA GLY A 581 22.39 -9.84 -7.72
C GLY A 581 21.01 -9.38 -8.16
N PHE A 582 20.70 -8.09 -7.96
CA PHE A 582 19.50 -7.48 -8.53
C PHE A 582 19.72 -7.18 -10.02
N ARG A 583 19.83 -8.23 -10.82
CA ARG A 583 19.50 -8.12 -12.24
C ARG A 583 17.98 -8.32 -12.32
N PRO A 584 17.20 -7.33 -12.79
CA PRO A 584 15.77 -7.55 -13.01
C PRO A 584 15.61 -8.83 -13.81
N ASN A 585 14.83 -9.78 -13.28
CA ASN A 585 14.81 -11.15 -13.75
C ASN A 585 14.49 -11.15 -15.25
N ARG A 586 15.43 -11.58 -16.10
CA ARG A 586 15.33 -11.44 -17.57
C ARG A 586 14.08 -12.12 -18.16
N GLU A 587 13.47 -13.04 -17.43
CA GLU A 587 12.21 -13.68 -17.80
C GLU A 587 11.01 -12.71 -17.75
N SER A 588 11.01 -11.74 -16.83
CA SER A 588 10.02 -10.65 -16.83
C SER A 588 10.21 -9.65 -17.99
N ALA A 589 11.39 -9.67 -18.64
CA ALA A 589 11.72 -8.87 -19.81
C ALA A 589 11.39 -9.56 -21.15
N LYS A 590 10.91 -10.82 -21.13
CA LYS A 590 10.38 -11.50 -22.32
C LYS A 590 8.93 -11.11 -22.64
N GLU A 591 8.26 -10.38 -21.76
CA GLU A 591 7.06 -9.65 -22.14
C GLU A 591 7.46 -8.59 -23.17
N VAL A 592 6.95 -8.75 -24.39
CA VAL A 592 7.18 -7.85 -25.53
C VAL A 592 7.13 -6.42 -25.00
N PRO A 593 8.17 -5.58 -25.23
CA PRO A 593 8.11 -4.18 -24.84
C PRO A 593 6.80 -3.65 -25.39
N ILE A 594 5.90 -3.21 -24.50
CA ILE A 594 4.69 -2.52 -24.90
C ILE A 594 5.19 -1.28 -25.61
N GLN A 595 5.36 -1.38 -26.92
CA GLN A 595 5.58 -0.23 -27.75
C GLN A 595 4.31 0.58 -27.59
N LEU A 596 4.39 1.62 -26.76
CA LEU A 596 3.43 2.70 -26.72
C LEU A 596 3.53 3.42 -28.07
N LYS A 597 3.16 2.74 -29.16
CA LYS A 597 2.74 3.40 -30.38
C LYS A 597 1.46 4.11 -29.97
N ALA A 598 1.57 5.42 -29.77
CA ALA A 598 0.43 6.30 -29.73
C ALA A 598 -0.28 6.18 -31.09
N LYS A 599 -1.13 5.17 -31.24
CA LYS A 599 -2.17 5.18 -32.26
C LYS A 599 -3.14 6.26 -31.81
N LEU A 600 -2.88 7.49 -32.28
CA LEU A 600 -3.91 8.51 -32.40
C LEU A 600 -4.99 7.90 -33.29
N SER A 601 -5.99 7.27 -32.66
CA SER A 601 -7.24 6.98 -33.33
C SER A 601 -7.87 8.34 -33.62
N ASN A 602 -7.80 8.78 -34.87
CA ASN A 602 -8.66 9.84 -35.37
C ASN A 602 -10.10 9.33 -35.24
N SER A 603 -10.80 9.79 -34.20
CA SER A 603 -12.24 9.64 -33.99
C SER A 603 -12.87 11.01 -33.92
#